data_AF-A0AAU2MMJ2-F1
#
_entry.id   AF-A0AAU2MMJ2-F1
#
_cell.length_a   1.000
_cell.length_b   1.000
_cell.length_c   1.000
_cell.angle_alpha   90.00
_cell.angle_beta   90.00
_cell.angle_gamma   90.00
#
_symmetry.space_group_name_H-M   'P 1'
#
loop_
_entity.id
_entity.type
_entity.pdbx_description
1 polymer ?
#
loop_
_entity_poly.entity_id
_entity_poly.type
_entity_poly.pdbx_seq_one_letter_code
_entity_poly.pdbx_strand_id
1 'polypeptide(L)'
;MTTPTAAVKNRVAGPRQTLPIAALALVIALVVQAVGQLDIDLGIGSVIVFPMVWGLILGLLVSVQKVRPLGIRLQKVASALVGVAVMLLVARLAFNIGPSLPTLVKAGPALLLQEIGHLLGTVAVALPLAVVLRLGKATVGATFSLDREPSFAMVSEKYGPDSDQYRGVLAMYVFGTMFGAVFITLLTSLVSNWNIFDPLALAMGAGVGSGSMMAASSASIVAAYPGHEEAILGMAAVSNLITTVLGVYVGIYVALPLADRFYRALTRRQNTRTPQTATPDAPCAPDGPTDDATANRAFREEVAAASGEIRIPLWLSLGVLTVLGLGTASVAAGTIGWDIVGGYAVLLGLVMLGLLLAKVSRKISAIVWITTVGAYASSPWFFASGSLNSLVGSVDFLSIATIMLTLAGLSLGKDLPLLRHIGWKIIPVGLVAITASFLLSVVIAEFTLGAWG
;
A
#
# COMPACT_ATOMS: atom_id res chain seq x y z
N MET A 1 39.44 0.48 -2.51
CA MET A 1 38.91 1.86 -2.45
C MET A 1 38.26 2.21 -3.78
N THR A 2 36.96 2.01 -3.91
CA THR A 2 36.18 2.46 -5.08
C THR A 2 35.83 3.94 -4.89
N THR A 3 36.13 4.78 -5.87
CA THR A 3 35.85 6.21 -5.85
C THR A 3 34.35 6.52 -5.60
N PRO A 4 34.00 7.53 -4.79
CA PRO A 4 32.60 7.86 -4.44
C PRO A 4 31.70 8.12 -5.66
N THR A 5 32.28 8.55 -6.77
CA THR A 5 31.59 8.89 -8.02
C THR A 5 31.05 7.68 -8.80
N ALA A 6 31.65 6.49 -8.66
CA ALA A 6 31.16 5.27 -9.31
C ALA A 6 29.92 4.67 -8.59
N ALA A 7 29.87 4.80 -7.26
CA ALA A 7 28.75 4.31 -6.44
C ALA A 7 27.45 5.11 -6.68
N VAL A 8 27.55 6.41 -6.97
CA VAL A 8 26.40 7.28 -7.29
C VAL A 8 25.83 6.99 -8.67
N LYS A 9 26.69 6.70 -9.67
CA LYS A 9 26.28 6.40 -11.05
C LYS A 9 25.45 5.10 -11.16
N ASN A 10 25.58 4.20 -10.19
CA ASN A 10 24.84 2.94 -10.14
C ASN A 10 23.44 3.05 -9.50
N ARG A 11 23.11 4.18 -8.86
CA ARG A 11 21.79 4.44 -8.24
C ARG A 11 20.82 5.20 -9.13
N VAL A 12 21.26 5.71 -10.28
CA VAL A 12 20.39 6.40 -11.25
C VAL A 12 20.11 5.48 -12.43
N ALA A 13 18.84 5.29 -12.76
CA ALA A 13 18.43 4.56 -13.96
C ALA A 13 18.22 5.50 -15.14
N GLY A 14 18.87 5.19 -16.26
CA GLY A 14 18.69 5.89 -17.53
C GLY A 14 17.61 5.24 -18.41
N PRO A 15 17.32 5.83 -19.58
CA PRO A 15 16.27 5.36 -20.49
C PRO A 15 16.47 3.91 -20.94
N ARG A 16 17.72 3.45 -21.09
CA ARG A 16 18.05 2.06 -21.45
C ARG A 16 17.57 1.01 -20.44
N GLN A 17 17.32 1.40 -19.19
CA GLN A 17 16.83 0.50 -18.14
C GLN A 17 15.33 0.71 -17.87
N THR A 18 14.86 1.94 -17.98
CA THR A 18 13.46 2.30 -17.74
C THR A 18 12.53 1.89 -18.88
N LEU A 19 12.93 2.13 -20.13
CA LEU A 19 12.08 1.87 -21.30
C LEU A 19 11.73 0.38 -21.50
N PRO A 20 12.66 -0.58 -21.32
CA PRO A 20 12.30 -2.01 -21.45
C PRO A 20 11.27 -2.46 -20.42
N ILE A 21 11.38 -1.99 -19.18
CA ILE A 21 10.43 -2.33 -18.11
C ILE A 21 9.09 -1.66 -18.34
N ALA A 22 9.10 -0.41 -18.78
CA ALA A 22 7.88 0.28 -19.19
C ALA A 22 7.18 -0.45 -20.35
N ALA A 23 7.91 -0.79 -21.40
CA ALA A 23 7.36 -1.53 -22.54
C ALA A 23 6.79 -2.88 -22.13
N LEU A 24 7.49 -3.62 -21.25
CA LEU A 24 6.99 -4.88 -20.70
C LEU A 24 5.70 -4.68 -19.89
N ALA A 25 5.67 -3.67 -19.02
CA ALA A 25 4.48 -3.33 -18.25
C ALA A 25 3.31 -2.93 -19.16
N LEU A 26 3.56 -2.17 -20.23
CA LEU A 26 2.55 -1.81 -21.22
C LEU A 26 1.99 -3.05 -21.91
N VAL A 27 2.85 -3.94 -22.40
CA VAL A 27 2.41 -5.17 -23.08
C VAL A 27 1.56 -6.02 -22.14
N ILE A 28 1.99 -6.21 -20.88
CA ILE A 28 1.20 -6.95 -19.90
C ILE A 28 -0.15 -6.25 -19.66
N ALA A 29 -0.15 -4.93 -19.45
CA ALA A 29 -1.37 -4.15 -19.22
C ALA A 29 -2.36 -4.25 -20.39
N LEU A 30 -1.88 -4.17 -21.63
CA LEU A 30 -2.70 -4.32 -22.83
C LEU A 30 -3.27 -5.74 -22.96
N VAL A 31 -2.47 -6.77 -22.67
CA VAL A 31 -2.93 -8.16 -22.69
C VAL A 31 -4.02 -8.39 -21.65
N VAL A 32 -3.85 -7.91 -20.41
CA VAL A 32 -4.87 -8.13 -19.38
C VAL A 32 -6.14 -7.30 -19.63
N GLN A 33 -6.01 -6.10 -20.19
CA GLN A 33 -7.18 -5.32 -20.63
C GLN A 33 -7.94 -6.04 -21.75
N ALA A 34 -7.23 -6.66 -22.70
CA ALA A 34 -7.85 -7.43 -23.77
C ALA A 34 -8.53 -8.73 -23.27
N VAL A 35 -7.99 -9.36 -22.23
CA VAL A 35 -8.63 -10.52 -21.58
C VAL A 35 -9.91 -10.11 -20.84
N GLY A 36 -9.93 -8.92 -20.24
CA GLY A 36 -11.10 -8.43 -19.51
C GLY A 36 -11.23 -9.05 -18.11
N GLN A 37 -12.46 -9.01 -17.59
CA GLN A 37 -12.79 -9.52 -16.27
C GLN A 37 -13.02 -11.02 -16.32
N LEU A 38 -12.55 -11.76 -15.31
CA LEU A 38 -12.86 -13.17 -15.13
C LEU A 38 -13.77 -13.36 -13.92
N ASP A 39 -14.96 -13.91 -14.17
CA ASP A 39 -15.90 -14.27 -13.12
C ASP A 39 -15.67 -15.71 -12.68
N ILE A 40 -15.34 -15.88 -11.40
CA ILE A 40 -15.18 -17.20 -10.78
C ILE A 40 -16.35 -17.40 -9.81
N ASP A 41 -17.25 -18.31 -10.13
CA ASP A 41 -18.33 -18.70 -9.22
C ASP A 41 -17.81 -19.68 -8.17
N LEU A 42 -17.84 -19.29 -6.90
CA LEU A 42 -17.35 -20.11 -5.77
C LEU A 42 -18.50 -20.68 -4.92
N GLY A 43 -19.76 -20.53 -5.33
CA GLY A 43 -20.95 -21.06 -4.62
C GLY A 43 -21.30 -20.35 -3.31
N ILE A 44 -20.33 -19.76 -2.60
CA ILE A 44 -20.53 -18.83 -1.47
C ILE A 44 -20.60 -17.35 -1.93
N GLY A 45 -20.51 -17.13 -3.23
CA GLY A 45 -20.42 -15.82 -3.90
C GLY A 45 -19.56 -15.93 -5.16
N SER A 46 -19.67 -14.95 -6.08
CA SER A 46 -18.73 -14.80 -7.19
C SER A 46 -17.48 -14.04 -6.72
N VAL A 47 -16.31 -14.37 -7.27
CA VAL A 47 -15.09 -13.56 -7.15
C VAL A 47 -14.75 -13.08 -8.55
N ILE A 48 -14.74 -11.76 -8.72
CA ILE A 48 -14.46 -11.12 -10.00
C ILE A 48 -12.99 -10.71 -10.01
N VAL A 49 -12.21 -11.28 -10.92
CA VAL A 49 -10.79 -10.97 -11.08
C VAL A 49 -10.63 -9.95 -12.19
N PHE A 50 -10.43 -8.69 -11.82
CA PHE A 50 -10.28 -7.56 -12.75
C PHE A 50 -8.94 -7.59 -13.50
N PRO A 51 -8.85 -6.96 -14.70
CA PRO A 51 -7.61 -6.86 -15.48
C PRO A 51 -6.39 -6.41 -14.69
N MET A 52 -6.56 -5.45 -13.79
CA MET A 52 -5.50 -4.93 -12.93
C MET A 52 -4.92 -5.98 -11.95
N VAL A 53 -5.75 -6.96 -11.53
CA VAL A 53 -5.36 -8.06 -10.65
C VAL A 53 -4.56 -9.08 -11.44
N TRP A 54 -5.02 -9.42 -12.65
CA TRP A 54 -4.24 -10.22 -13.58
C TRP A 54 -2.93 -9.52 -13.95
N GLY A 55 -2.91 -8.20 -14.08
CA GLY A 55 -1.70 -7.41 -14.33
C GLY A 55 -0.67 -7.57 -13.21
N LEU A 56 -1.12 -7.50 -11.96
CA LEU A 56 -0.30 -7.77 -10.77
C LEU A 56 0.24 -9.21 -10.77
N ILE A 57 -0.64 -10.19 -11.00
CA ILE A 57 -0.28 -11.62 -10.99
C ILE A 57 0.70 -11.96 -12.12
N LEU A 58 0.42 -11.53 -13.36
CA LEU A 58 1.30 -11.74 -14.50
C LEU A 58 2.64 -11.01 -14.31
N GLY A 59 2.61 -9.77 -13.81
CA GLY A 59 3.83 -9.04 -13.45
C GLY A 59 4.68 -9.84 -12.45
N LEU A 60 4.06 -10.39 -11.41
CA LEU A 60 4.71 -11.25 -10.41
C LEU A 60 5.28 -12.52 -11.05
N LEU A 61 4.51 -13.23 -11.87
CA LEU A 61 4.95 -14.45 -12.55
C LEU A 61 6.15 -14.17 -13.46
N VAL A 62 6.12 -13.05 -14.20
CA VAL A 62 7.23 -12.60 -15.05
C VAL A 62 8.45 -12.19 -14.22
N SER A 63 8.25 -11.62 -13.03
CA SER A 63 9.32 -11.25 -12.10
C SER A 63 10.01 -12.47 -11.45
N VAL A 64 9.25 -13.53 -11.18
CA VAL A 64 9.71 -14.73 -10.42
C VAL A 64 10.18 -15.87 -11.31
N GLN A 65 9.81 -15.91 -12.59
CA GLN A 65 10.18 -17.01 -13.48
C GLN A 65 11.70 -17.24 -13.58
N LYS A 66 12.08 -18.52 -13.66
CA LYS A 66 13.49 -18.95 -13.76
C LYS A 66 14.02 -19.04 -15.20
N VAL A 67 13.14 -19.05 -16.20
CA VAL A 67 13.51 -19.28 -17.61
C VAL A 67 14.24 -18.07 -18.19
N ARG A 68 13.68 -16.87 -17.99
CA ARG A 68 14.32 -15.59 -18.34
C ARG A 68 14.24 -14.63 -17.14
N PRO A 69 15.13 -14.78 -16.16
CA PRO A 69 15.04 -14.00 -14.93
C PRO A 69 15.22 -12.51 -15.22
N LEU A 70 14.26 -11.71 -14.76
CA LEU A 70 14.40 -10.25 -14.77
C LEU A 70 15.53 -9.85 -13.81
N GLY A 71 16.51 -9.10 -14.31
CA GLY A 71 17.62 -8.65 -13.46
C GLY A 71 17.12 -7.81 -12.28
N ILE A 72 17.70 -8.00 -11.09
CA ILE A 72 17.31 -7.32 -9.84
C ILE A 72 17.25 -5.79 -10.02
N ARG A 73 18.17 -5.22 -10.81
CA ARG A 73 18.19 -3.78 -11.11
C ARG A 73 16.95 -3.33 -11.87
N LEU A 74 16.44 -4.13 -12.81
CA LEU A 74 15.21 -3.82 -13.55
C LEU A 74 13.97 -3.91 -12.66
N GLN A 75 13.93 -4.88 -11.74
CA GLN A 75 12.85 -4.99 -10.76
C GLN A 75 12.85 -3.81 -9.77
N LYS A 76 14.03 -3.32 -9.38
CA LYS A 76 14.17 -2.07 -8.61
C LYS A 76 13.75 -0.83 -9.41
N VAL A 77 13.99 -0.80 -10.73
CA VAL A 77 13.45 0.25 -11.62
C VAL A 77 11.93 0.18 -11.66
N ALA A 78 11.33 -1.01 -11.76
CA ALA A 78 9.89 -1.19 -11.68
C ALA A 78 9.33 -0.65 -10.35
N SER A 79 9.96 -1.00 -9.22
CA SER A 79 9.61 -0.48 -7.89
C SER A 79 9.68 1.05 -7.81
N ALA A 80 10.72 1.67 -8.40
CA ALA A 80 10.82 3.12 -8.48
C ALA A 80 9.70 3.75 -9.35
N LEU A 81 9.31 3.10 -10.44
CA LEU A 81 8.16 3.53 -11.24
C LEU A 81 6.84 3.39 -10.49
N VAL A 82 6.67 2.37 -9.64
CA VAL A 82 5.49 2.23 -8.76
C VAL A 82 5.35 3.46 -7.86
N GLY A 83 6.44 3.93 -7.24
CA GLY A 83 6.39 5.12 -6.38
C GLY A 83 5.86 6.36 -7.11
N VAL A 84 6.26 6.56 -8.37
CA VAL A 84 5.75 7.68 -9.19
C VAL A 84 4.32 7.43 -9.68
N ALA A 85 3.98 6.18 -10.03
CA ALA A 85 2.62 5.80 -10.41
C ALA A 85 1.62 6.01 -9.26
N VAL A 86 2.02 5.72 -8.02
CA VAL A 86 1.22 6.01 -6.82
C VAL A 86 0.97 7.52 -6.67
N MET A 87 1.97 8.38 -6.90
CA MET A 87 1.76 9.83 -6.86
C MET A 87 0.77 10.30 -7.94
N LEU A 88 0.86 9.75 -9.14
CA LEU A 88 -0.08 10.04 -10.23
C LEU A 88 -1.49 9.55 -9.89
N LEU A 89 -1.61 8.39 -9.27
CA LEU A 89 -2.88 7.85 -8.81
C LEU A 89 -3.50 8.71 -7.70
N VAL A 90 -2.70 9.12 -6.72
CA VAL A 90 -3.13 10.06 -5.66
C VAL A 90 -3.59 11.37 -6.28
N ALA A 91 -2.88 11.88 -7.29
CA ALA A 91 -3.31 13.08 -8.03
C ALA A 91 -4.68 12.87 -8.68
N ARG A 92 -4.91 11.73 -9.33
CA ARG A 92 -6.22 11.41 -9.94
C ARG A 92 -7.33 11.30 -8.91
N LEU A 93 -7.05 10.67 -7.77
CA LEU A 93 -7.99 10.50 -6.67
C LEU A 93 -8.33 11.83 -5.97
N ALA A 94 -7.36 12.74 -5.87
CA ALA A 94 -7.55 14.06 -5.28
C ALA A 94 -8.66 14.86 -5.98
N PHE A 95 -8.84 14.65 -7.29
CA PHE A 95 -9.91 15.29 -8.07
C PHE A 95 -11.31 14.75 -7.77
N ASN A 96 -11.44 13.58 -7.12
CA ASN A 96 -12.73 13.05 -6.67
C ASN A 96 -13.12 13.55 -5.26
N ILE A 97 -12.16 14.13 -4.53
CA ILE A 97 -12.41 14.69 -3.20
C ILE A 97 -13.23 15.97 -3.31
N GLY A 98 -12.88 16.88 -4.23
CA GLY A 98 -13.54 18.17 -4.40
C GLY A 98 -15.06 18.09 -4.61
N PRO A 99 -15.55 17.33 -5.61
CA PRO A 99 -16.98 17.10 -5.83
C PRO A 99 -17.66 16.40 -4.64
N SER A 100 -16.95 15.50 -3.97
CA SER A 100 -17.47 14.71 -2.84
C SER A 100 -17.43 15.43 -1.48
N LEU A 101 -16.93 16.68 -1.41
CA LEU A 101 -16.76 17.40 -0.14
C LEU A 101 -18.01 17.41 0.76
N PRO A 102 -19.24 17.65 0.26
CA PRO A 102 -20.44 17.62 1.10
C PRO A 102 -20.67 16.25 1.76
N THR A 103 -20.45 15.16 1.00
CA THR A 103 -20.57 13.79 1.50
C THR A 103 -19.47 13.47 2.50
N LEU A 104 -18.23 13.89 2.21
CA LEU A 104 -17.08 13.70 3.09
C LEU A 104 -17.22 14.40 4.44
N VAL A 105 -17.78 15.62 4.46
CA VAL A 105 -18.03 16.36 5.71
C VAL A 105 -19.07 15.63 6.57
N LYS A 106 -20.16 15.14 5.96
CA LYS A 106 -21.17 14.33 6.67
C LYS A 106 -20.58 13.03 7.20
N ALA A 107 -19.72 12.39 6.41
CA ALA A 107 -19.02 11.17 6.77
C ALA A 107 -17.80 11.38 7.70
N GLY A 108 -17.49 12.63 8.08
CA GLY A 108 -16.32 12.98 8.88
C GLY A 108 -16.17 12.17 10.18
N PRO A 109 -17.22 11.97 10.99
CA PRO A 109 -17.15 11.12 12.17
C PRO A 109 -16.84 9.66 11.82
N ALA A 110 -17.50 9.11 10.81
CA ALA A 110 -17.28 7.72 10.35
C ALA A 110 -15.82 7.51 9.90
N LEU A 111 -15.27 8.46 9.15
CA LEU A 111 -13.90 8.48 8.69
C LEU A 111 -12.86 8.46 9.82
N LEU A 112 -13.16 9.08 10.96
CA LEU A 112 -12.29 9.07 12.14
C LEU A 112 -12.48 7.78 12.96
N LEU A 113 -13.72 7.34 13.12
CA LEU A 113 -14.04 6.15 13.92
C LEU A 113 -13.59 4.85 13.24
N GLN A 114 -13.58 4.77 11.92
CA GLN A 114 -13.12 3.58 11.20
C GLN A 114 -11.64 3.23 11.46
N GLU A 115 -10.81 4.19 11.88
CA GLU A 115 -9.42 3.95 12.31
C GLU A 115 -9.38 3.13 13.61
N ILE A 116 -10.43 3.19 14.43
CA ILE A 116 -10.59 2.30 15.58
C ILE A 116 -10.81 0.87 15.09
N GLY A 117 -11.56 0.69 14.00
CA GLY A 117 -11.77 -0.62 13.37
C GLY A 117 -10.48 -1.23 12.89
N HIS A 118 -9.60 -0.42 12.29
CA HIS A 118 -8.25 -0.81 11.90
C HIS A 118 -7.46 -1.33 13.10
N LEU A 119 -7.39 -0.51 14.16
CA LEU A 119 -6.66 -0.82 15.38
C LEU A 119 -7.19 -2.07 16.07
N LEU A 120 -8.51 -2.21 16.18
CA LEU A 120 -9.15 -3.38 16.79
C LEU A 120 -8.91 -4.62 15.94
N GLY A 121 -9.00 -4.53 14.62
CA GLY A 121 -8.76 -5.66 13.72
C GLY A 121 -7.35 -6.24 13.90
N THR A 122 -6.33 -5.39 13.88
CA THR A 122 -4.94 -5.82 14.01
C THR A 122 -4.61 -6.29 15.43
N VAL A 123 -4.97 -5.51 16.45
CA VAL A 123 -4.60 -5.81 17.84
C VAL A 123 -5.49 -6.88 18.48
N ALA A 124 -6.80 -6.87 18.24
CA ALA A 124 -7.70 -7.82 18.90
C ALA A 124 -7.74 -9.19 18.21
N VAL A 125 -7.50 -9.26 16.90
CA VAL A 125 -7.63 -10.51 16.12
C VAL A 125 -6.28 -11.06 15.66
N ALA A 126 -5.43 -10.24 15.03
CA ALA A 126 -4.15 -10.74 14.50
C ALA A 126 -3.11 -11.00 15.59
N LEU A 127 -3.09 -10.19 16.66
CA LEU A 127 -2.14 -10.36 17.77
C LEU A 127 -2.29 -11.72 18.49
N PRO A 128 -3.49 -12.16 18.91
CA PRO A 128 -3.64 -13.48 19.52
C PRO A 128 -3.16 -14.62 18.60
N LEU A 129 -3.46 -14.53 17.30
CA LEU A 129 -2.98 -15.52 16.33
C LEU A 129 -1.45 -15.54 16.24
N ALA A 130 -0.81 -14.38 16.22
CA ALA A 130 0.65 -14.28 16.22
C ALA A 130 1.29 -14.84 17.51
N VAL A 131 0.64 -14.67 18.66
CA VAL A 131 1.06 -15.29 19.93
C VAL A 131 0.94 -16.82 19.86
N VAL A 132 -0.18 -17.34 19.33
CA VAL A 132 -0.41 -18.79 19.15
C VAL A 132 0.64 -19.40 18.21
N LEU A 133 0.99 -18.70 17.14
CA LEU A 133 2.03 -19.10 16.20
C LEU A 133 3.45 -18.90 16.76
N ARG A 134 3.59 -18.36 17.97
CA ARG A 134 4.86 -18.14 18.68
C ARG A 134 5.83 -17.28 17.86
N LEU A 135 5.39 -16.09 17.45
CA LEU A 135 6.26 -15.06 16.86
C LEU A 135 7.11 -14.33 17.93
N GLY A 136 6.86 -14.60 19.22
CA GLY A 136 7.59 -13.94 20.31
C GLY A 136 7.34 -12.44 20.32
N LYS A 137 8.36 -11.65 20.66
CA LYS A 137 8.26 -10.18 20.74
C LYS A 137 7.97 -9.52 19.38
N ALA A 138 8.31 -10.17 18.26
CA ALA A 138 7.96 -9.70 16.92
C ALA A 138 6.45 -9.61 16.69
N THR A 139 5.64 -10.32 17.49
CA THR A 139 4.17 -10.21 17.50
C THR A 139 3.72 -8.75 17.64
N VAL A 140 4.29 -8.02 18.60
CA VAL A 140 3.87 -6.62 18.86
C VAL A 140 4.10 -5.75 17.64
N GLY A 141 5.28 -5.87 17.03
CA GLY A 141 5.61 -5.12 15.82
C GLY A 141 4.77 -5.51 14.62
N ALA A 142 4.51 -6.81 14.42
CA ALA A 142 3.78 -7.29 13.25
C ALA A 142 2.25 -7.07 13.30
N THR A 143 1.68 -6.70 14.46
CA THR A 143 0.22 -6.67 14.65
C THR A 143 -0.32 -5.40 15.30
N PHE A 144 0.49 -4.38 15.56
CA PHE A 144 -0.05 -3.11 16.09
C PHE A 144 -0.67 -2.24 14.99
N SER A 145 -0.34 -2.50 13.72
CA SER A 145 -0.91 -1.87 12.53
C SER A 145 -0.67 -2.76 11.30
N LEU A 146 -1.08 -2.32 10.11
CA LEU A 146 -0.73 -2.94 8.81
C LEU A 146 0.63 -2.48 8.27
N ASP A 147 1.45 -1.92 9.15
CA ASP A 147 2.82 -1.42 8.96
C ASP A 147 3.09 -0.64 7.68
N ARG A 148 3.35 0.66 7.87
CA ARG A 148 3.77 1.60 6.81
C ARG A 148 5.12 2.18 7.18
N GLU A 149 5.71 2.98 6.29
CA GLU A 149 7.01 3.61 6.51
C GLU A 149 7.12 4.36 7.87
N PRO A 150 6.08 5.06 8.37
CA PRO A 150 6.10 5.66 9.71
C PRO A 150 6.25 4.65 10.86
N SER A 151 5.76 3.41 10.69
CA SER A 151 5.90 2.34 11.70
C SER A 151 7.35 2.00 11.97
N PHE A 152 8.23 2.13 10.97
CA PHE A 152 9.67 1.89 11.14
C PHE A 152 10.27 2.86 12.14
N ALA A 153 10.03 4.16 11.97
CA ALA A 153 10.56 5.17 12.88
C ALA A 153 10.01 4.97 14.29
N MET A 154 8.70 4.76 14.41
CA MET A 154 8.00 4.57 15.68
C MET A 154 8.58 3.42 16.51
N VAL A 155 8.73 2.24 15.92
CA VAL A 155 9.20 1.05 16.64
C VAL A 155 10.72 1.10 16.83
N SER A 156 11.48 1.65 15.87
CA SER A 156 12.92 1.84 16.00
C SER A 156 13.28 2.79 17.14
N GLU A 157 12.54 3.89 17.33
CA GLU A 157 12.78 4.83 18.43
C GLU A 157 12.46 4.22 19.80
N LYS A 158 11.39 3.42 19.89
CA LYS A 158 10.94 2.85 21.16
C LYS A 158 11.70 1.59 21.60
N TYR A 159 11.99 0.68 20.66
CA TYR A 159 12.57 -0.64 20.95
C TYR A 159 13.99 -0.81 20.40
N GLY A 160 14.45 0.07 19.52
CA GLY A 160 15.72 -0.03 18.82
C GLY A 160 15.60 -0.73 17.45
N PRO A 161 16.47 -0.39 16.49
CA PRO A 161 16.41 -0.90 15.11
C PRO A 161 16.80 -2.38 14.97
N ASP A 162 17.49 -2.96 15.95
CA ASP A 162 17.90 -4.37 15.93
C ASP A 162 17.00 -5.24 16.85
N SER A 163 15.83 -4.72 17.26
CA SER A 163 14.87 -5.42 18.12
C SER A 163 13.95 -6.38 17.35
N ASP A 164 13.44 -7.40 18.05
CA ASP A 164 12.46 -8.34 17.50
C ASP A 164 11.16 -7.63 17.08
N GLN A 165 10.74 -6.60 17.83
CA GLN A 165 9.59 -5.78 17.47
C GLN A 165 9.82 -5.12 16.12
N TYR A 166 10.97 -4.49 15.91
CA TYR A 166 11.30 -3.87 14.62
C TYR A 166 11.37 -4.90 13.49
N ARG A 167 11.94 -6.09 13.75
CA ARG A 167 11.88 -7.22 12.80
C ARG A 167 10.44 -7.60 12.45
N GLY A 168 9.52 -7.59 13.41
CA GLY A 168 8.09 -7.80 13.19
C GLY A 168 7.48 -6.79 12.22
N VAL A 169 7.81 -5.51 12.39
CA VAL A 169 7.35 -4.42 11.49
C VAL A 169 7.89 -4.61 10.08
N LEU A 170 9.18 -4.91 9.93
CA LEU A 170 9.78 -5.17 8.63
C LEU A 170 9.14 -6.39 7.95
N ALA A 171 8.90 -7.45 8.72
CA ALA A 171 8.26 -8.66 8.23
C ALA A 171 6.84 -8.39 7.69
N MET A 172 6.03 -7.68 8.46
CA MET A 172 4.66 -7.35 8.06
C MET A 172 4.63 -6.36 6.89
N TYR A 173 5.53 -5.38 6.84
CA TYR A 173 5.67 -4.47 5.71
C TYR A 173 6.03 -5.21 4.41
N VAL A 174 7.04 -6.09 4.46
CA VAL A 174 7.43 -6.90 3.29
C VAL A 174 6.27 -7.81 2.88
N PHE A 175 5.60 -8.45 3.83
CA PHE A 175 4.41 -9.24 3.54
C PHE A 175 3.32 -8.41 2.86
N GLY A 176 3.00 -7.23 3.39
CA GLY A 176 1.96 -6.33 2.88
C GLY A 176 2.26 -5.80 1.49
N THR A 177 3.51 -5.44 1.20
CA THR A 177 3.91 -4.99 -0.15
C THR A 177 3.85 -6.13 -1.17
N MET A 178 4.15 -7.37 -0.76
CA MET A 178 4.16 -8.53 -1.64
C MET A 178 2.78 -9.12 -1.92
N PHE A 179 1.97 -9.31 -0.89
CA PHE A 179 0.71 -10.03 -0.97
C PHE A 179 -0.51 -9.16 -0.70
N GLY A 180 -0.33 -8.02 -0.04
CA GLY A 180 -1.44 -7.21 0.46
C GLY A 180 -2.38 -6.73 -0.64
N ALA A 181 -1.85 -6.18 -1.75
CA ALA A 181 -2.66 -5.71 -2.86
C ALA A 181 -3.43 -6.84 -3.57
N VAL A 182 -2.80 -8.01 -3.78
CA VAL A 182 -3.47 -9.19 -4.36
C VAL A 182 -4.60 -9.63 -3.45
N PHE A 183 -4.31 -9.78 -2.16
CA PHE A 183 -5.23 -10.34 -1.19
C PHE A 183 -6.42 -9.42 -0.91
N ILE A 184 -6.17 -8.12 -0.69
CA ILE A 184 -7.24 -7.16 -0.36
C ILE A 184 -8.22 -7.00 -1.53
N THR A 185 -7.75 -7.08 -2.77
CA THR A 185 -8.63 -7.06 -3.95
C THR A 185 -9.56 -8.27 -3.97
N LEU A 186 -9.03 -9.48 -3.77
CA LEU A 186 -9.87 -10.68 -3.73
C LEU A 186 -10.89 -10.62 -2.57
N LEU A 187 -10.44 -10.16 -1.40
CA LEU A 187 -11.30 -9.97 -0.23
C LEU A 187 -12.41 -8.95 -0.51
N THR A 188 -12.08 -7.80 -1.08
CA THR A 188 -13.06 -6.72 -1.32
C THR A 188 -14.01 -7.04 -2.45
N SER A 189 -13.56 -7.74 -3.50
CA SER A 189 -14.46 -8.31 -4.51
C SER A 189 -15.49 -9.26 -3.87
N LEU A 190 -15.02 -10.20 -3.04
CA LEU A 190 -15.90 -11.14 -2.34
C LEU A 190 -16.90 -10.43 -1.42
N VAL A 191 -16.43 -9.49 -0.60
CA VAL A 191 -17.26 -8.79 0.39
C VAL A 191 -18.24 -7.82 -0.28
N SER A 192 -17.86 -7.18 -1.38
CA SER A 192 -18.79 -6.35 -2.17
C SER A 192 -19.92 -7.19 -2.73
N ASN A 193 -19.64 -8.41 -3.18
CA ASN A 193 -20.65 -9.32 -3.71
C ASN A 193 -21.64 -9.85 -2.66
N TRP A 194 -21.36 -9.70 -1.36
CA TRP A 194 -22.35 -10.00 -0.32
C TRP A 194 -23.53 -9.02 -0.36
N ASN A 195 -23.35 -7.79 -0.86
CA ASN A 195 -24.39 -6.75 -0.89
C ASN A 195 -25.01 -6.43 0.48
N ILE A 196 -24.23 -6.57 1.56
CA ILE A 196 -24.66 -6.29 2.94
C ILE A 196 -24.20 -4.91 3.42
N PHE A 197 -23.11 -4.38 2.84
CA PHE A 197 -22.48 -3.13 3.26
C PHE A 197 -22.71 -2.02 2.24
N ASP A 198 -22.81 -0.78 2.72
CA ASP A 198 -22.84 0.41 1.91
C ASP A 198 -21.50 0.56 1.13
N PRO A 199 -21.53 0.91 -0.17
CA PRO A 199 -20.32 1.10 -0.97
C PRO A 199 -19.34 2.12 -0.37
N LEU A 200 -19.84 3.15 0.33
CA LEU A 200 -19.00 4.14 1.01
C LEU A 200 -18.33 3.58 2.26
N ALA A 201 -18.98 2.68 2.99
CA ALA A 201 -18.36 1.98 4.12
C ALA A 201 -17.24 1.04 3.64
N LEU A 202 -17.50 0.29 2.55
CA LEU A 202 -16.49 -0.52 1.85
C LEU A 202 -15.31 0.35 1.41
N ALA A 203 -15.59 1.52 0.85
CA ALA A 203 -14.57 2.48 0.43
C ALA A 203 -13.74 3.01 1.60
N MET A 204 -14.35 3.29 2.76
CA MET A 204 -13.61 3.67 3.97
C MET A 204 -12.66 2.55 4.39
N GLY A 205 -13.14 1.32 4.51
CA GLY A 205 -12.32 0.16 4.86
C GLY A 205 -11.17 -0.07 3.87
N ALA A 206 -11.38 0.19 2.57
CA ALA A 206 -10.34 0.13 1.54
C ALA A 206 -9.17 1.10 1.81
N GLY A 207 -9.44 2.27 2.39
CA GLY A 207 -8.43 3.30 2.67
C GLY A 207 -7.45 2.93 3.78
N VAL A 208 -7.77 1.96 4.62
CA VAL A 208 -6.95 1.58 5.79
C VAL A 208 -5.63 0.88 5.39
N GLY A 209 -5.53 0.34 4.17
CA GLY A 209 -4.30 -0.25 3.64
C GLY A 209 -3.31 0.77 3.05
N SER A 210 -2.14 0.33 2.58
CA SER A 210 -1.22 1.18 1.80
C SER A 210 -1.91 1.79 0.57
N GLY A 211 -1.33 2.82 -0.05
CA GLY A 211 -1.91 3.43 -1.25
C GLY A 211 -2.16 2.43 -2.39
N SER A 212 -1.30 1.41 -2.55
CA SER A 212 -1.51 0.34 -3.52
C SER A 212 -2.63 -0.62 -3.12
N MET A 213 -2.77 -0.94 -1.82
CA MET A 213 -3.89 -1.73 -1.30
C MET A 213 -5.22 -1.00 -1.46
N MET A 214 -5.26 0.30 -1.13
CA MET A 214 -6.43 1.15 -1.34
C MET A 214 -6.80 1.18 -2.83
N ALA A 215 -5.85 1.47 -3.72
CA ALA A 215 -6.09 1.47 -5.16
C ALA A 215 -6.71 0.16 -5.67
N ALA A 216 -6.13 -0.97 -5.24
CA ALA A 216 -6.53 -2.30 -5.67
C ALA A 216 -7.91 -2.68 -5.13
N SER A 217 -8.20 -2.30 -3.89
CA SER A 217 -9.48 -2.49 -3.23
C SER A 217 -10.57 -1.59 -3.82
N SER A 218 -10.32 -0.28 -3.92
CA SER A 218 -11.28 0.69 -4.47
C SER A 218 -11.71 0.34 -5.88
N ALA A 219 -10.80 -0.13 -6.74
CA ALA A 219 -11.18 -0.55 -8.07
C ALA A 219 -12.13 -1.76 -8.08
N SER A 220 -11.96 -2.69 -7.14
CA SER A 220 -12.84 -3.85 -7.00
C SER A 220 -14.25 -3.43 -6.55
N ILE A 221 -14.32 -2.44 -5.65
CA ILE A 221 -15.58 -1.86 -5.16
C ILE A 221 -16.27 -1.03 -6.26
N VAL A 222 -15.53 -0.17 -6.98
CA VAL A 222 -16.06 0.62 -8.11
C VAL A 222 -16.66 -0.28 -9.18
N ALA A 223 -16.00 -1.39 -9.49
CA ALA A 223 -16.50 -2.31 -10.49
C ALA A 223 -17.79 -3.04 -10.05
N ALA A 224 -17.95 -3.31 -8.75
CA ALA A 224 -19.21 -3.82 -8.20
C ALA A 224 -20.31 -2.74 -8.15
N TYR A 225 -19.93 -1.47 -7.97
CA TYR A 225 -20.84 -0.33 -7.82
C TYR A 225 -20.48 0.85 -8.75
N PRO A 226 -20.61 0.70 -10.08
CA PRO A 226 -20.15 1.70 -11.05
C PRO A 226 -20.86 3.06 -10.90
N GLY A 227 -22.11 3.07 -10.41
CA GLY A 227 -22.87 4.31 -10.17
C GLY A 227 -22.35 5.17 -9.01
N HIS A 228 -21.46 4.65 -8.18
CA HIS A 228 -20.92 5.36 -7.00
C HIS A 228 -19.41 5.66 -7.12
N GLU A 229 -18.84 5.57 -8.33
CA GLU A 229 -17.39 5.65 -8.56
C GLU A 229 -16.73 6.87 -7.88
N GLU A 230 -17.20 8.08 -8.17
CA GLU A 230 -16.60 9.31 -7.63
C GLU A 230 -16.61 9.32 -6.10
N ALA A 231 -17.72 8.89 -5.50
CA ALA A 231 -17.88 8.86 -4.05
C ALA A 231 -17.01 7.78 -3.41
N ILE A 232 -16.95 6.57 -3.98
CA ILE A 232 -16.09 5.47 -3.52
C ILE A 232 -14.62 5.91 -3.55
N LEU A 233 -14.16 6.44 -4.69
CA LEU A 233 -12.77 6.84 -4.86
C LEU A 233 -12.41 8.03 -3.96
N GLY A 234 -13.30 9.01 -3.81
CA GLY A 234 -13.12 10.12 -2.89
C GLY A 234 -13.06 9.65 -1.43
N MET A 235 -13.97 8.76 -1.03
CA MET A 235 -14.07 8.23 0.33
C MET A 235 -12.84 7.41 0.72
N ALA A 236 -12.39 6.51 -0.18
CA ALA A 236 -11.21 5.70 0.01
C ALA A 236 -9.93 6.55 0.10
N ALA A 237 -9.81 7.56 -0.76
CA ALA A 237 -8.66 8.47 -0.75
C ALA A 237 -8.56 9.28 0.56
N VAL A 238 -9.68 9.80 1.05
CA VAL A 238 -9.72 10.53 2.33
C VAL A 238 -9.47 9.59 3.50
N SER A 239 -10.08 8.41 3.52
CA SER A 239 -9.80 7.37 4.51
C SER A 239 -8.29 7.05 4.56
N ASN A 240 -7.66 6.85 3.41
CA ASN A 240 -6.23 6.56 3.33
C ASN A 240 -5.34 7.69 3.80
N LEU A 241 -5.72 8.94 3.50
CA LEU A 241 -5.04 10.12 4.01
C LEU A 241 -5.14 10.20 5.53
N ILE A 242 -6.33 9.96 6.09
CA ILE A 242 -6.55 9.94 7.55
C ILE A 242 -5.70 8.86 8.19
N THR A 243 -5.74 7.61 7.72
CA THR A 243 -4.89 6.54 8.27
C THR A 243 -3.40 6.86 8.14
N THR A 244 -2.98 7.55 7.06
CA THR A 244 -1.57 7.96 6.90
C THR A 244 -1.14 9.02 7.90
N VAL A 245 -2.00 10.00 8.21
CA VAL A 245 -1.65 11.13 9.08
C VAL A 245 -2.02 10.85 10.54
N LEU A 246 -3.29 10.56 10.80
CA LEU A 246 -3.82 10.28 12.13
C LEU A 246 -3.33 8.93 12.67
N GLY A 247 -3.21 7.92 11.79
CA GLY A 247 -2.77 6.57 12.19
C GLY A 247 -1.37 6.54 12.80
N VAL A 248 -0.49 7.51 12.47
CA VAL A 248 0.82 7.64 13.14
C VAL A 248 0.65 8.03 14.61
N TYR A 249 -0.19 9.01 14.92
CA TYR A 249 -0.47 9.44 16.29
C TYR A 249 -1.20 8.35 17.08
N VAL A 250 -2.22 7.74 16.46
CA VAL A 250 -2.93 6.59 17.06
C VAL A 250 -1.97 5.43 17.31
N GLY A 251 -1.06 5.17 16.38
CA GLY A 251 -0.02 4.14 16.51
C GLY A 251 0.90 4.38 17.71
N ILE A 252 1.42 5.60 17.86
CA ILE A 252 2.35 5.97 18.95
C ILE A 252 1.66 5.89 20.31
N TYR A 253 0.50 6.54 20.44
CA TYR A 253 -0.13 6.77 21.74
C TYR A 253 -1.09 5.67 22.17
N VAL A 254 -1.65 4.90 21.23
CA VAL A 254 -2.70 3.92 21.51
C VAL A 254 -2.31 2.52 21.04
N ALA A 255 -2.10 2.32 19.74
CA ALA A 255 -1.99 0.97 19.17
C ALA A 255 -0.76 0.21 19.67
N LEU A 256 0.42 0.83 19.64
CA LEU A 256 1.67 0.19 20.05
C LEU A 256 1.72 -0.09 21.57
N PRO A 257 1.33 0.84 22.47
CA PRO A 257 1.18 0.53 23.89
C PRO A 257 0.13 -0.55 24.18
N LEU A 258 -0.99 -0.54 23.47
CA LEU A 258 -2.06 -1.53 23.65
C LEU A 258 -1.61 -2.92 23.22
N ALA A 259 -0.96 -3.03 22.05
CA ALA A 259 -0.40 -4.27 21.54
C ALA A 259 0.63 -4.86 22.52
N ASP A 260 1.54 -4.04 23.06
CA ASP A 260 2.53 -4.50 24.06
C ASP A 260 1.87 -5.03 25.34
N ARG A 261 0.85 -4.32 25.85
CA ARG A 261 0.09 -4.75 27.04
C ARG A 261 -0.67 -6.04 26.78
N PHE A 262 -1.33 -6.16 25.63
CA PHE A 262 -2.11 -7.34 25.30
C PHE A 262 -1.23 -8.57 25.08
N TYR A 263 -0.09 -8.39 24.38
CA TYR A 263 0.93 -9.42 24.24
C TYR A 263 1.42 -9.93 25.60
N ARG A 264 1.76 -9.03 26.54
CA ARG A 264 2.18 -9.41 27.90
C ARG A 264 1.07 -10.15 28.65
N ALA A 265 -0.18 -9.73 28.51
CA ALA A 265 -1.32 -10.42 29.14
C ALA A 265 -1.46 -11.86 28.64
N LEU A 266 -1.36 -12.08 27.32
CA LEU A 266 -1.47 -13.41 26.70
C LEU A 266 -0.27 -14.31 27.01
N THR A 267 0.93 -13.74 27.15
CA THR A 267 2.17 -14.50 27.41
C THR A 267 2.50 -14.66 28.90
N ARG A 268 1.75 -14.02 29.81
CA ARG A 268 1.97 -14.06 31.26
C ARG A 268 2.08 -15.47 31.86
N ARG A 269 1.37 -16.44 31.28
CA ARG A 269 1.37 -17.85 31.72
C ARG A 269 2.46 -18.72 31.08
N GLN A 270 3.12 -18.26 30.01
CA GLN A 270 4.17 -19.02 29.33
C GLN A 270 5.52 -18.89 30.05
N ASN A 271 5.81 -17.73 30.64
CA ASN A 271 7.03 -17.51 31.43
C ASN A 271 7.07 -18.29 32.76
N THR A 272 5.95 -18.82 33.24
CA THR A 272 5.89 -19.60 34.50
C THR A 272 6.27 -21.07 34.31
N ARG A 273 6.50 -21.53 33.07
CA ARG A 273 6.73 -22.95 32.73
C ARG A 273 8.16 -23.30 32.30
N THR A 274 9.10 -22.37 32.42
CA THR A 274 10.53 -22.64 32.19
C THR A 274 11.23 -22.75 33.54
N PRO A 275 11.60 -23.96 34.02
CA PRO A 275 12.52 -24.07 35.13
C PRO A 275 13.85 -23.44 34.71
N GLN A 276 14.33 -22.49 35.52
CA GLN A 276 15.69 -21.99 35.45
C GLN A 276 16.66 -23.16 35.74
N THR A 277 17.19 -23.79 34.70
CA THR A 277 18.54 -24.37 34.76
C THR A 277 19.52 -23.28 34.34
N ALA A 278 19.68 -22.27 35.20
CA ALA A 278 20.82 -21.38 35.16
C ALA A 278 21.77 -21.85 36.26
N THR A 279 22.89 -22.45 35.85
CA THR A 279 24.02 -22.75 36.73
C THR A 279 24.55 -21.40 37.28
N PRO A 280 24.76 -21.22 38.59
CA PRO A 280 25.06 -19.91 39.19
C PRO A 280 26.42 -19.29 38.83
N ASP A 281 27.31 -19.99 38.12
CA ASP A 281 28.71 -19.58 38.00
C ASP A 281 29.20 -19.56 36.53
N ALA A 282 28.76 -18.56 35.76
CA ALA A 282 29.44 -18.19 34.51
C ALA A 282 29.83 -16.70 34.57
N PRO A 283 31.12 -16.35 34.40
CA PRO A 283 31.58 -14.98 34.48
C PRO A 283 30.93 -14.12 33.39
N CYS A 284 30.56 -12.88 33.73
CA CYS A 284 30.01 -11.90 32.80
C CYS A 284 30.90 -11.79 31.55
N ALA A 285 30.44 -12.35 30.45
CA ALA A 285 31.01 -12.13 29.13
C ALA A 285 30.73 -10.66 28.71
N PRO A 286 31.67 -10.00 28.00
CA PRO A 286 31.52 -8.61 27.61
C PRO A 286 30.33 -8.41 26.66
N ASP A 287 29.73 -7.22 26.70
CA ASP A 287 28.56 -6.75 25.93
C ASP A 287 28.76 -6.84 24.40
N GLY A 288 28.73 -8.06 23.85
CA GLY A 288 28.54 -8.32 22.43
C GLY A 288 27.04 -8.35 22.08
N PRO A 289 26.65 -7.98 20.85
CA PRO A 289 25.26 -8.17 20.43
C PRO A 289 24.88 -9.66 20.52
N THR A 290 23.72 -9.95 21.10
CA THR A 290 23.15 -11.31 21.15
C THR A 290 22.99 -11.87 19.73
N ASP A 291 23.01 -13.20 19.58
CA ASP A 291 22.81 -13.88 18.28
C ASP A 291 21.52 -13.42 17.56
N ASP A 292 20.48 -13.08 18.32
CA ASP A 292 19.23 -12.54 17.77
C ASP A 292 19.39 -11.11 17.21
N ALA A 293 20.17 -10.25 17.87
CA ALA A 293 20.39 -8.87 17.44
C ALA A 293 21.23 -8.80 16.16
N THR A 294 22.22 -9.69 16.00
CA THR A 294 22.99 -9.81 14.75
C THR A 294 22.14 -10.35 13.61
N ALA A 295 21.29 -11.36 13.86
CA ALA A 295 20.34 -11.86 12.87
C ALA A 295 19.31 -10.78 12.46
N ASN A 296 18.81 -10.00 13.41
CA ASN A 296 17.89 -8.88 13.16
C ASN A 296 18.56 -7.79 12.33
N ARG A 297 19.82 -7.46 12.61
CA ARG A 297 20.59 -6.49 11.82
C ARG A 297 20.80 -6.96 10.38
N ALA A 298 21.17 -8.22 10.17
CA ALA A 298 21.34 -8.80 8.84
C ALA A 298 20.03 -8.73 8.03
N PHE A 299 18.90 -9.12 8.65
CA PHE A 299 17.59 -9.02 8.01
C PHE A 299 17.22 -7.56 7.66
N ARG A 300 17.48 -6.61 8.57
CA ARG A 300 17.26 -5.18 8.33
C ARG A 300 18.09 -4.67 7.15
N GLU A 301 19.37 -5.07 7.07
CA GLU A 301 20.26 -4.71 5.97
C GLU A 301 19.79 -5.31 4.62
N GLU A 302 19.30 -6.55 4.62
CA GLU A 302 18.71 -7.18 3.44
C GLU A 302 17.45 -6.44 2.96
N VAL A 303 16.54 -6.10 3.88
CA VAL A 303 15.34 -5.32 3.56
C VAL A 303 15.74 -3.94 3.00
N ALA A 304 16.71 -3.27 3.63
CA ALA A 304 17.24 -2.00 3.14
C ALA A 304 17.89 -2.12 1.75
N ALA A 305 18.60 -3.23 1.48
CA ALA A 305 19.23 -3.50 0.20
C ALA A 305 18.20 -3.83 -0.90
N ALA A 306 17.14 -4.57 -0.57
CA ALA A 306 16.03 -4.90 -1.47
C ALA A 306 15.17 -3.67 -1.80
N SER A 307 14.96 -2.80 -0.81
CA SER A 307 14.29 -1.50 -0.94
C SER A 307 15.22 -0.39 -1.46
N GLY A 308 16.50 -0.69 -1.71
CA GLY A 308 17.50 0.29 -2.11
C GLY A 308 17.09 1.11 -3.33
N GLU A 309 16.88 2.40 -3.13
CA GLU A 309 16.30 3.34 -4.10
C GLU A 309 17.13 3.43 -5.38
N ILE A 310 16.53 3.02 -6.49
CA ILE A 310 16.95 3.49 -7.80
C ILE A 310 16.20 4.78 -8.08
N ARG A 311 16.94 5.87 -8.28
CA ARG A 311 16.37 7.16 -8.65
C ARG A 311 16.21 7.20 -10.17
N ILE A 312 15.00 7.46 -10.61
CA ILE A 312 14.70 7.74 -12.01
C ILE A 312 14.59 9.27 -12.14
N PRO A 313 15.23 9.89 -13.15
CA PRO A 313 15.01 11.28 -13.44
C PRO A 313 13.52 11.56 -13.62
N LEU A 314 13.02 12.59 -12.95
CA LEU A 314 11.59 12.84 -12.84
C LEU A 314 10.92 13.02 -14.21
N TRP A 315 11.59 13.70 -15.15
CA TRP A 315 11.12 13.84 -16.54
C TRP A 315 10.95 12.49 -17.25
N LEU A 316 11.84 11.54 -16.98
CA LEU A 316 11.80 10.21 -17.58
C LEU A 316 10.69 9.36 -16.96
N SER A 317 10.54 9.38 -15.63
CA SER A 317 9.46 8.63 -14.95
C SER A 317 8.09 9.17 -15.30
N LEU A 318 7.93 10.50 -15.33
CA LEU A 318 6.67 11.13 -15.71
C LEU A 318 6.35 10.84 -17.18
N GLY A 319 7.29 11.08 -18.10
CA GLY A 319 7.08 10.81 -19.52
C GLY A 319 6.74 9.35 -19.81
N VAL A 320 7.42 8.41 -19.15
CA VAL A 320 7.09 6.98 -19.23
C VAL A 320 5.67 6.71 -18.75
N LEU A 321 5.28 7.20 -17.57
CA LEU A 321 3.94 6.96 -17.03
C LEU A 321 2.84 7.62 -17.86
N THR A 322 3.11 8.77 -18.47
CA THR A 322 2.19 9.39 -19.43
C THR A 322 2.00 8.50 -20.64
N VAL A 323 3.08 7.99 -21.24
CA VAL A 323 2.98 7.09 -22.40
C VAL A 323 2.26 5.80 -22.04
N LEU A 324 2.56 5.21 -20.88
CA LEU A 324 1.86 4.03 -20.39
C LEU A 324 0.37 4.31 -20.20
N GLY A 325 0.05 5.39 -19.49
CA GLY A 325 -1.32 5.79 -19.17
C GLY A 325 -2.14 6.15 -20.41
N LEU A 326 -1.54 6.84 -21.38
CA LEU A 326 -2.18 7.12 -22.66
C LEU A 326 -2.40 5.81 -23.43
N GLY A 327 -1.41 4.92 -23.46
CA GLY A 327 -1.50 3.64 -24.17
C GLY A 327 -2.64 2.76 -23.66
N THR A 328 -2.77 2.62 -22.33
CA THR A 328 -3.85 1.82 -21.74
C THR A 328 -5.22 2.52 -21.82
N ALA A 329 -5.27 3.84 -21.63
CA ALA A 329 -6.51 4.60 -21.79
C ALA A 329 -7.03 4.57 -23.23
N SER A 330 -6.14 4.59 -24.22
CA SER A 330 -6.52 4.53 -25.64
C SER A 330 -7.15 3.19 -26.02
N VAL A 331 -6.68 2.10 -25.40
CA VAL A 331 -7.27 0.77 -25.62
C VAL A 331 -8.59 0.64 -24.89
N ALA A 332 -8.73 1.21 -23.69
CA ALA A 332 -10.00 1.25 -22.97
C ALA A 332 -11.06 2.11 -23.69
N ALA A 333 -10.67 3.27 -24.23
CA ALA A 333 -11.57 4.23 -24.88
C ALA A 333 -11.74 4.03 -26.39
N GLY A 334 -10.94 3.15 -27.02
CA GLY A 334 -10.91 2.92 -28.47
C GLY A 334 -10.40 4.11 -29.30
N THR A 335 -10.10 5.27 -28.70
CA THR A 335 -9.64 6.50 -29.37
C THR A 335 -8.69 7.31 -28.48
N ILE A 336 -7.76 8.05 -29.11
CA ILE A 336 -6.94 9.06 -28.42
C ILE A 336 -7.67 10.40 -28.49
N GLY A 337 -8.48 10.69 -27.47
CA GLY A 337 -9.09 12.00 -27.30
C GLY A 337 -8.06 13.02 -26.81
N TRP A 338 -8.10 14.25 -27.34
CA TRP A 338 -7.30 15.37 -26.83
C TRP A 338 -7.61 15.69 -25.36
N ASP A 339 -8.82 15.37 -24.89
CA ASP A 339 -9.22 15.52 -23.50
C ASP A 339 -8.42 14.63 -22.55
N ILE A 340 -8.14 13.38 -22.95
CA ILE A 340 -7.32 12.43 -22.17
C ILE A 340 -5.89 12.98 -22.00
N VAL A 341 -5.32 13.50 -23.09
CA VAL A 341 -4.00 14.14 -23.08
C VAL A 341 -3.99 15.34 -22.14
N GLY A 342 -5.03 16.19 -22.22
CA GLY A 342 -5.20 17.34 -21.35
C GLY A 342 -5.34 16.93 -19.86
N GLY A 343 -6.12 15.90 -19.57
CA GLY A 343 -6.28 15.35 -18.22
C GLY A 343 -4.96 14.85 -17.64
N TYR A 344 -4.19 14.05 -18.39
CA TYR A 344 -2.86 13.64 -17.95
C TYR A 344 -1.93 14.83 -17.74
N ALA A 345 -1.97 15.86 -18.60
CA ALA A 345 -1.16 17.07 -18.41
C ALA A 345 -1.48 17.80 -17.10
N VAL A 346 -2.77 17.91 -16.74
CA VAL A 346 -3.21 18.48 -15.46
C VAL A 346 -2.68 17.65 -14.28
N LEU A 347 -2.83 16.33 -14.34
CA LEU A 347 -2.33 15.43 -13.29
C LEU A 347 -0.81 15.51 -13.10
N LEU A 348 -0.06 15.56 -14.19
CA LEU A 348 1.40 15.74 -14.16
C LEU A 348 1.78 17.09 -13.56
N GLY A 349 1.07 18.16 -13.94
CA GLY A 349 1.25 19.49 -13.35
C GLY A 349 1.03 19.48 -11.85
N LEU A 350 -0.01 18.80 -11.38
CA LEU A 350 -0.30 18.64 -9.96
C LEU A 350 0.80 17.85 -9.22
N VAL A 351 1.27 16.73 -9.78
CA VAL A 351 2.37 15.94 -9.19
C VAL A 351 3.65 16.78 -9.11
N MET A 352 4.00 17.51 -10.17
CA MET A 352 5.15 18.41 -10.21
C MET A 352 5.07 19.49 -9.13
N LEU A 353 3.91 20.14 -9.01
CA LEU A 353 3.65 21.17 -8.02
C LEU A 353 3.74 20.60 -6.60
N GLY A 354 3.13 19.43 -6.34
CA GLY A 354 3.19 18.77 -5.03
C GLY A 354 4.60 18.37 -4.63
N LEU A 355 5.41 17.87 -5.56
CA LEU A 355 6.83 17.56 -5.33
C LEU A 355 7.65 18.82 -5.04
N LEU A 356 7.39 19.92 -5.75
CA LEU A 356 8.02 21.21 -5.51
C LEU A 356 7.67 21.75 -4.12
N LEU A 357 6.38 21.75 -3.76
CA LEU A 357 5.90 22.20 -2.45
C LEU A 357 6.44 21.35 -1.30
N ALA A 358 6.53 20.03 -1.47
CA ALA A 358 7.17 19.15 -0.49
C ALA A 358 8.65 19.51 -0.29
N LYS A 359 9.38 19.82 -1.37
CA LYS A 359 10.78 20.23 -1.30
C LYS A 359 10.96 21.59 -0.61
N VAL A 360 10.04 22.54 -0.83
CA VAL A 360 10.07 23.86 -0.19
C VAL A 360 9.69 23.76 1.29
N SER A 361 8.60 23.07 1.62
CA SER A 361 8.07 22.97 2.99
C SER A 361 8.91 22.07 3.90
N ARG A 362 9.65 21.10 3.35
CA ARG A 362 10.53 20.10 4.02
C ARG A 362 9.89 19.21 5.09
N LYS A 363 8.74 19.59 5.66
CA LYS A 363 8.04 18.91 6.76
C LYS A 363 6.84 18.11 6.28
N ILE A 364 6.24 18.47 5.15
CA ILE A 364 5.00 17.86 4.64
C ILE A 364 5.35 16.97 3.44
N SER A 365 4.80 15.77 3.41
CA SER A 365 5.03 14.81 2.32
C SER A 365 4.39 15.29 1.01
N ALA A 366 4.93 14.84 -0.13
CA ALA A 366 4.37 15.19 -1.44
C ALA A 366 2.94 14.68 -1.62
N ILE A 367 2.61 13.51 -1.07
CA ILE A 367 1.25 12.94 -1.11
C ILE A 367 0.25 13.90 -0.49
N VAL A 368 0.54 14.45 0.70
CA VAL A 368 -0.35 15.42 1.37
C VAL A 368 -0.54 16.66 0.49
N TRP A 369 0.55 17.22 -0.08
CA TRP A 369 0.44 18.37 -0.98
C TRP A 369 -0.37 18.09 -2.24
N ILE A 370 -0.14 16.96 -2.91
CA ILE A 370 -0.88 16.54 -4.10
C ILE A 370 -2.37 16.42 -3.75
N THR A 371 -2.71 15.76 -2.65
CA THR A 371 -4.09 15.57 -2.24
C THR A 371 -4.77 16.89 -1.87
N THR A 372 -4.12 17.76 -1.09
CA THR A 372 -4.69 19.06 -0.68
C THR A 372 -4.88 20.00 -1.87
N VAL A 373 -3.87 20.15 -2.73
CA VAL A 373 -3.95 21.05 -3.89
C VAL A 373 -4.93 20.51 -4.92
N GLY A 374 -4.95 19.19 -5.16
CA GLY A 374 -5.90 18.55 -6.07
C GLY A 374 -7.35 18.65 -5.58
N ALA A 375 -7.58 18.42 -4.28
CA ALA A 375 -8.90 18.58 -3.67
C ALA A 375 -9.39 20.03 -3.75
N TYR A 376 -8.51 21.01 -3.55
CA TYR A 376 -8.85 22.42 -3.72
C TYR A 376 -9.15 22.78 -5.17
N ALA A 377 -8.29 22.36 -6.12
CA ALA A 377 -8.47 22.64 -7.55
C ALA A 377 -9.74 22.00 -8.14
N SER A 378 -10.16 20.86 -7.60
CA SER A 378 -11.40 20.17 -7.97
C SER A 378 -12.63 20.63 -7.19
N SER A 379 -12.45 21.46 -6.15
CA SER A 379 -13.56 21.91 -5.31
C SER A 379 -14.49 22.88 -6.04
N PRO A 380 -15.78 22.94 -5.66
CA PRO A 380 -16.73 23.89 -6.23
C PRO A 380 -16.33 25.36 -6.08
N TRP A 381 -15.43 25.67 -5.14
CA TRP A 381 -14.97 27.03 -4.87
C TRP A 381 -13.87 27.51 -5.82
N PHE A 382 -13.24 26.61 -6.57
CA PHE A 382 -12.18 26.97 -7.50
C PHE A 382 -12.77 27.41 -8.85
N PHE A 383 -12.31 28.57 -9.35
CA PHE A 383 -12.88 29.25 -10.52
C PHE A 383 -12.82 28.45 -11.82
N ALA A 384 -11.87 27.52 -11.95
CA ALA A 384 -11.72 26.65 -13.13
C ALA A 384 -11.99 25.16 -12.83
N SER A 385 -12.68 24.87 -11.72
CA SER A 385 -12.97 23.48 -11.29
C SER A 385 -13.74 22.70 -12.34
N GLY A 386 -14.74 23.29 -13.00
CA GLY A 386 -15.54 22.61 -14.04
C GLY A 386 -14.69 22.08 -15.19
N SER A 387 -13.82 22.93 -15.76
CA SER A 387 -12.93 22.53 -16.86
C SER A 387 -11.84 21.56 -16.43
N LEU A 388 -11.32 21.70 -15.21
CA LEU A 388 -10.32 20.77 -14.70
C LEU A 388 -10.92 19.40 -14.38
N ASN A 389 -12.11 19.37 -13.79
CA ASN A 389 -12.82 18.13 -13.46
C ASN A 389 -13.25 17.38 -14.72
N SER A 390 -13.68 18.08 -15.79
CA SER A 390 -14.00 17.41 -17.06
C SER A 390 -12.76 16.79 -17.72
N LEU A 391 -11.64 17.53 -17.75
CA LEU A 391 -10.38 17.03 -18.30
C LEU A 391 -9.85 15.84 -17.50
N VAL A 392 -9.78 15.94 -16.17
CA VAL A 392 -9.28 14.86 -15.31
C VAL A 392 -10.26 13.68 -15.27
N GLY A 393 -11.57 13.93 -15.38
CA GLY A 393 -12.61 12.91 -15.47
C GLY A 393 -12.44 11.99 -16.69
N SER A 394 -11.89 12.51 -17.79
CA SER A 394 -11.55 11.69 -18.97
C SER A 394 -10.40 10.69 -18.73
N VAL A 395 -9.65 10.86 -17.65
CA VAL A 395 -8.58 9.94 -17.27
C VAL A 395 -9.16 8.82 -16.42
N ASP A 396 -9.23 7.63 -17.00
CA ASP A 396 -9.74 6.43 -16.34
C ASP A 396 -8.84 5.99 -15.17
N PHE A 397 -9.45 5.82 -13.99
CA PHE A 397 -8.79 5.35 -12.78
C PHE A 397 -8.29 3.91 -12.93
N LEU A 398 -9.07 3.02 -13.57
CA LEU A 398 -8.72 1.61 -13.72
C LEU A 398 -7.45 1.44 -14.58
N SER A 399 -7.28 2.29 -15.60
CA SER A 399 -6.11 2.31 -16.48
C SER A 399 -4.82 2.65 -15.71
N ILE A 400 -4.84 3.68 -14.85
CA ILE A 400 -3.68 4.03 -14.00
C ILE A 400 -3.41 2.92 -12.99
N ALA A 401 -4.46 2.39 -12.35
CA ALA A 401 -4.34 1.31 -11.37
C ALA A 401 -3.76 0.04 -11.99
N THR A 402 -4.16 -0.32 -13.21
CA THR A 402 -3.65 -1.48 -13.96
C THR A 402 -2.15 -1.38 -14.20
N ILE A 403 -1.66 -0.21 -14.65
CA ILE A 403 -0.23 0.02 -14.87
C ILE A 403 0.53 -0.05 -13.55
N MET A 404 0.04 0.64 -12.53
CA MET A 404 0.68 0.68 -11.21
C MET A 404 0.81 -0.72 -10.62
N LEU A 405 -0.26 -1.52 -10.66
CA LEU A 405 -0.25 -2.89 -10.14
C LEU A 405 0.61 -3.84 -11.00
N THR A 406 0.63 -3.66 -12.32
CA THR A 406 1.54 -4.43 -13.19
C THR A 406 3.00 -4.14 -12.86
N LEU A 407 3.36 -2.88 -12.67
CA LEU A 407 4.70 -2.47 -12.25
C LEU A 407 5.02 -2.99 -10.84
N ALA A 408 4.04 -3.01 -9.94
CA ALA A 408 4.19 -3.59 -8.61
C ALA A 408 4.54 -5.06 -8.72
N GLY A 409 3.77 -5.84 -9.49
CA GLY A 409 4.03 -7.25 -9.76
C GLY A 409 5.43 -7.50 -10.32
N LEU A 410 5.82 -6.73 -11.34
CA LEU A 410 7.16 -6.81 -11.94
C LEU A 410 8.29 -6.54 -10.94
N SER A 411 8.02 -5.79 -9.88
CA SER A 411 9.00 -5.47 -8.84
C SER A 411 9.14 -6.50 -7.72
N LEU A 412 8.16 -7.40 -7.55
CA LEU A 412 8.07 -8.30 -6.39
C LEU A 412 9.14 -9.40 -6.33
N GLY A 413 9.71 -9.80 -7.47
CA GLY A 413 10.73 -10.86 -7.51
C GLY A 413 11.95 -10.56 -6.63
N LYS A 414 12.27 -9.28 -6.39
CA LYS A 414 13.44 -8.84 -5.63
C LYS A 414 13.24 -9.05 -4.13
N ASP A 415 11.99 -9.11 -3.70
CA ASP A 415 11.57 -9.24 -2.31
C ASP A 415 11.31 -10.70 -1.93
N LEU A 416 11.25 -11.61 -2.91
CA LEU A 416 11.06 -13.05 -2.71
C LEU A 416 12.11 -13.70 -1.79
N PRO A 417 13.42 -13.33 -1.82
CA PRO A 417 14.39 -13.83 -0.86
C PRO A 417 14.06 -13.45 0.59
N LEU A 418 13.45 -12.27 0.82
CA LEU A 418 13.09 -11.80 2.17
C LEU A 418 12.03 -12.68 2.81
N LEU A 419 11.11 -13.25 2.02
CA LEU A 419 10.11 -14.20 2.52
C LEU A 419 10.72 -15.41 3.22
N ARG A 420 11.90 -15.86 2.78
CA ARG A 420 12.60 -16.99 3.40
C ARG A 420 13.05 -16.66 4.82
N HIS A 421 13.44 -15.41 5.08
CA HIS A 421 13.90 -14.96 6.39
C HIS A 421 12.76 -14.58 7.34
N ILE A 422 11.64 -14.11 6.81
CA ILE A 422 10.47 -13.69 7.61
C ILE A 422 9.78 -14.88 8.28
N GLY A 423 9.85 -16.06 7.65
CA GLY A 423 9.24 -17.29 8.14
C GLY A 423 7.75 -17.37 7.78
N TRP A 424 7.26 -18.59 7.54
CA TRP A 424 5.90 -18.86 7.06
C TRP A 424 4.81 -18.31 7.98
N LYS A 425 5.10 -18.15 9.26
CA LYS A 425 4.15 -17.72 10.30
C LYS A 425 3.61 -16.30 10.07
N ILE A 426 4.35 -15.42 9.37
CA ILE A 426 3.85 -14.08 9.08
C ILE A 426 2.65 -14.12 8.13
N ILE A 427 2.59 -15.11 7.24
CA ILE A 427 1.60 -15.17 6.17
C ILE A 427 0.19 -15.23 6.75
N PRO A 428 -0.17 -16.21 7.60
CA PRO A 428 -1.50 -16.23 8.20
C PRO A 428 -1.77 -15.01 9.11
N VAL A 429 -0.76 -14.50 9.83
CA VAL A 429 -0.90 -13.30 10.67
C VAL A 429 -1.26 -12.09 9.83
N GLY A 430 -0.55 -11.85 8.73
CA GLY A 430 -0.76 -10.73 7.84
C GLY A 430 -2.08 -10.81 7.07
N LEU A 431 -2.47 -12.00 6.61
CA LEU A 431 -3.79 -12.21 5.99
C LEU A 431 -4.93 -11.88 6.97
N VAL A 432 -4.82 -12.35 8.21
CA VAL A 432 -5.81 -12.05 9.26
C VAL A 432 -5.78 -10.58 9.64
N ALA A 433 -4.60 -9.95 9.74
CA ALA A 433 -4.48 -8.53 10.02
C ALA A 433 -5.17 -7.69 8.94
N ILE A 434 -4.92 -7.99 7.65
CA ILE A 434 -5.57 -7.28 6.54
C ILE A 434 -7.08 -7.51 6.56
N THR A 435 -7.52 -8.76 6.74
CA THR A 435 -8.95 -9.11 6.75
C THR A 435 -9.69 -8.43 7.90
N ALA A 436 -9.18 -8.58 9.12
CA ALA A 436 -9.80 -8.03 10.32
C ALA A 436 -9.78 -6.51 10.28
N SER A 437 -8.67 -5.90 9.86
CA SER A 437 -8.59 -4.46 9.68
C SER A 437 -9.61 -3.94 8.68
N PHE A 438 -9.74 -4.57 7.51
CA PHE A 438 -10.72 -4.17 6.51
C PHE A 438 -12.14 -4.33 7.04
N LEU A 439 -12.52 -5.53 7.47
CA LEU A 439 -13.89 -5.84 7.88
C LEU A 439 -14.35 -5.03 9.10
N LEU A 440 -13.51 -4.87 10.13
CA LEU A 440 -13.92 -4.09 11.30
C LEU A 440 -14.01 -2.60 10.99
N SER A 441 -13.15 -2.06 10.12
CA SER A 441 -13.29 -0.68 9.65
C SER A 441 -14.56 -0.49 8.84
N VAL A 442 -14.91 -1.43 7.95
CA VAL A 442 -16.20 -1.41 7.21
C VAL A 442 -17.38 -1.45 8.17
N VAL A 443 -17.39 -2.39 9.13
CA VAL A 443 -18.49 -2.50 10.10
C VAL A 443 -18.67 -1.22 10.91
N ILE A 444 -17.59 -0.62 11.40
CA ILE A 444 -17.68 0.64 12.15
C ILE A 444 -18.15 1.78 11.23
N ALA A 445 -17.63 1.86 10.00
CA ALA A 445 -18.06 2.85 9.02
C ALA A 445 -19.57 2.73 8.71
N GLU A 446 -20.07 1.50 8.53
CA GLU A 446 -21.47 1.20 8.26
C GLU A 446 -22.40 1.71 9.38
N PHE A 447 -22.08 1.37 10.63
CA PHE A 447 -22.83 1.83 11.80
C PHE A 447 -22.79 3.35 11.96
N THR A 448 -21.64 3.97 11.69
CA THR A 448 -21.45 5.41 11.89
C THR A 448 -22.01 6.28 10.77
N LEU A 449 -22.12 5.73 9.54
CA LEU A 449 -22.86 6.34 8.44
C LEU A 449 -24.38 6.26 8.65
N GLY A 450 -24.86 5.43 9.59
CA GLY A 450 -26.28 5.24 9.86
C GLY A 450 -26.95 4.30 8.86
N ALA A 451 -26.19 3.49 8.12
CA ALA A 451 -26.76 2.52 7.17
C ALA A 451 -27.40 1.31 7.88
N TRP A 452 -26.95 1.00 9.10
CA TRP A 452 -27.53 -0.04 9.97
C TRP A 452 -28.32 0.55 11.16
N GLY A 453 -28.75 1.83 11.07
CA GLY A 453 -29.42 2.57 12.15
C GLY A 453 -30.76 3.15 11.75
#